data_AF-A0A7J5IFM1-F1
#
_entry.id   AF-A0A7J5IFM1-F1
#
_cell.length_a   1.000
_cell.length_b   1.000
_cell.length_c   1.000
_cell.angle_alpha   90.00
_cell.angle_beta   90.00
_cell.angle_gamma   90.00
#
_symmetry.space_group_name_H-M   'P 1'
#
loop_
_entity.id
_entity.type
_entity.pdbx_description
1 polymer ?
#
loop_
_entity_poly.entity_id
_entity_poly.type
_entity_poly.pdbx_seq_one_letter_code
_entity_poly.pdbx_strand_id
1 'polypeptide(L)' 'RIEDYHSHNTARLDVEGMKKLLLKLRFIREDLGMEEKAKSAEIKSE' A
#
# COMPACT_ATOMS: atom_id res chain seq x y z
N ARG A 1 -0.27 -28.24 -20.13
CA ARG A 1 -1.32 -27.48 -19.40
C ARG A 1 -0.60 -26.34 -18.69
N ILE A 2 -1.04 -25.09 -18.89
CA ILE A 2 -0.47 -23.93 -18.19
C ILE A 2 -1.22 -23.81 -16.86
N GLU A 3 -0.50 -23.56 -15.76
CA GLU A 3 -1.11 -23.33 -14.46
C GLU A 3 -1.67 -21.91 -14.36
N ASP A 4 -2.81 -21.75 -13.68
CA ASP A 4 -3.46 -20.45 -13.50
C ASP A 4 -2.62 -19.56 -12.58
N TYR A 5 -2.49 -18.27 -12.94
CA TYR A 5 -1.73 -17.30 -12.15
C TYR A 5 -2.52 -16.82 -10.93
N HIS A 6 -1.97 -17.00 -9.72
CA HIS A 6 -2.61 -16.64 -8.45
C HIS A 6 -1.58 -16.38 -7.33
N SER A 7 -2.00 -15.82 -6.20
CA SER A 7 -1.09 -15.44 -5.08
C SER A 7 -0.16 -16.54 -4.58
N HIS A 8 -0.52 -17.82 -4.74
CA HIS A 8 0.31 -18.94 -4.31
C HIS A 8 1.48 -19.27 -5.26
N ASN A 9 1.47 -18.80 -6.51
CA ASN A 9 2.53 -19.06 -7.50
C ASN A 9 3.27 -17.78 -7.95
N THR A 10 3.05 -16.67 -7.25
CA THR A 10 3.87 -15.46 -7.39
C THR A 10 5.06 -15.48 -6.43
N ALA A 11 6.04 -14.61 -6.69
CA ALA A 11 7.11 -14.37 -5.73
C ALA A 11 6.54 -13.74 -4.44
N ARG A 12 6.65 -14.47 -3.33
CA ARG A 12 6.22 -13.98 -2.01
C ARG A 12 7.29 -13.05 -1.45
N LEU A 13 6.84 -11.90 -0.97
CA LEU A 13 7.71 -10.97 -0.26
C LEU A 13 7.91 -11.43 1.18
N ASP A 14 9.11 -11.20 1.69
CA ASP A 14 9.38 -11.24 3.11
C ASP A 14 8.88 -9.94 3.78
N VAL A 15 9.08 -9.86 5.09
CA VAL A 15 8.65 -8.71 5.90
C VAL A 15 9.29 -7.41 5.40
N GLU A 16 10.57 -7.44 5.05
CA GLU A 16 11.29 -6.24 4.59
C GLU A 16 10.85 -5.80 3.19
N GLY A 17 10.61 -6.74 2.28
CA GLY A 17 10.04 -6.49 0.96
C GLY A 17 8.65 -5.86 1.05
N MET A 18 7.80 -6.38 1.96
CA MET A 18 6.48 -5.81 2.21
C MET A 18 6.58 -4.38 2.77
N LYS A 19 7.43 -4.14 3.77
CA LYS A 19 7.63 -2.80 4.35
C LYS A 19 8.04 -1.78 3.28
N LYS A 20 8.96 -2.13 2.37
CA LYS A 20 9.38 -1.26 1.27
C LYS A 20 8.23 -0.91 0.33
N LEU A 21 7.31 -1.83 0.07
CA LEU A 21 6.11 -1.55 -0.74
C LEU A 21 5.12 -0.66 0.01
N LEU A 22 4.85 -0.95 1.29
CA LEU A 22 3.92 -0.17 2.11
C LEU A 22 4.37 1.30 2.22
N LEU A 23 5.67 1.55 2.39
CA LEU A 23 6.22 2.91 2.46
C LEU A 23 6.06 3.72 1.16
N LYS A 24 5.72 3.10 0.02
CA LYS A 24 5.38 3.84 -1.21
C LYS A 24 3.99 4.50 -1.13
N LEU A 25 3.12 3.99 -0.27
CA LEU A 25 1.77 4.52 -0.09
C LEU A 25 1.81 5.77 0.79
N ARG A 26 1.26 6.88 0.28
CA ARG A 26 1.32 8.19 0.98
C ARG A 26 0.67 8.12 2.36
N PHE A 27 -0.53 7.54 2.45
CA PHE A 27 -1.26 7.44 3.72
C PHE A 27 -0.49 6.66 4.80
N ILE A 28 0.28 5.64 4.42
CA ILE A 28 1.14 4.91 5.37
C ILE A 28 2.24 5.82 5.90
N ARG A 29 2.86 6.64 5.03
CA ARG A 29 3.88 7.61 5.46
C ARG A 29 3.27 8.70 6.33
N GLU A 30 2.06 9.17 6.01
CA GLU A 30 1.31 10.12 6.83
C GLU A 30 1.00 9.54 8.23
N ASP A 31 0.54 8.29 8.32
CA ASP A 31 0.24 7.63 9.60
C ASP A 31 1.50 7.34 10.44
N LEU A 32 2.65 7.16 9.79
CA LEU A 32 3.95 7.05 10.46
C LEU A 32 4.56 8.42 10.83
N GLY A 33 3.90 9.53 10.51
CA GLY A 33 4.38 10.88 10.79
C GLY A 33 5.57 11.31 9.91
N MET A 34 5.79 10.62 8.80
CA MET A 34 6.84 10.97 7.82
C MET A 34 6.37 12.06 6.83
N GLU A 35 5.06 12.21 6.66
CA GLU A 35 4.44 13.25 5.85
C GLU A 35 3.27 13.88 6.62
N GLU A 36 3.00 15.15 6.36
CA GLU A 36 1.82 15.82 6.91
C GLU A 36 0.55 15.26 6.30
N LYS A 37 -0.47 15.03 7.14
CA LYS A 37 -1.77 14.54 6.67
C LYS A 37 -2.37 15.55 5.70
N ALA A 38 -2.80 15.06 4.54
CA ALA A 38 -3.54 15.90 3.62
C ALA A 38 -4.81 16.38 4.35
N LYS A 39 -5.06 17.69 4.33
CA LYS A 39 -6.30 18.24 4.87
C LYS A 39 -7.45 17.57 4.13
N SER A 40 -8.32 16.89 4.86
CA SER A 40 -9.54 16.30 4.32
C SER A 40 -10.28 17.39 3.55
N ALA A 41 -10.25 17.34 2.22
CA ALA A 41 -11.16 18.13 1.43
C ALA A 41 -12.55 17.59 1.79
N GLU A 42 -13.39 18.43 2.41
CA GLU A 42 -14.78 18.08 2.66
C GLU A 42 -15.39 17.69 1.31
N ILE A 43 -15.55 16.38 1.08
CA ILE A 43 -16.34 15.89 -0.04
C ILE A 43 -17.77 16.20 0.35
N LYS A 44 -18.27 17.37 -0.08
CA LYS A 44 -19.69 17.70 0.04
C LYS A 44 -20.44 16.73 -0.90
N SER A 45 -21.11 15.76 -0.30
CA SER A 45 -22.16 15.00 -0.98
C SER A 45 -23.33 15.94 -1.19
N GLU A 46 -23.66 16.19 -2.45
CA GLU A 46 -25.00 16.66 -2.84
C GLU A 46 -26.04 15.54 -2.66
#